data_AF-A0A4R8HQ39-F1
#
_entry.id   AF-A0A4R8HQ39-F1
#
_cell.length_a   1.000
_cell.length_b   1.000
_cell.length_c   1.000
_cell.angle_alpha   90.00
_cell.angle_beta   90.00
_cell.angle_gamma   90.00
#
_symmetry.space_group_name_H-M   'P 1'
#
loop_
_entity.id
_entity.type
_entity.pdbx_description
1 polymer ?
#
loop_
_entity_poly.entity_id
_entity_poly.type
_entity_poly.pdbx_seq_one_letter_code
_entity_poly.pdbx_strand_id
1 'polypeptide(L)'
;MRSVLRILVFVPLALVFLYFAVANRGPVKIFLDPFPGAGESGPSFEAPLYLVVLAAIALGVLAGGLSSWVAHGRYRRAAKAARADAKKARSEADQLRGQALASLSPAPNRSSRNDL
;
A
#
# COMPACT_ATOMS: atom_id res chain seq x y z
N MET A 1 13.22 10.34 -13.01
CA MET A 1 14.47 9.90 -12.33
C MET A 1 14.30 8.60 -11.53
N ARG A 2 13.25 8.46 -10.71
CA ARG A 2 13.01 7.26 -9.86
C ARG A 2 12.99 5.93 -10.63
N SER A 3 12.40 5.91 -11.84
CA SER A 3 12.28 4.71 -12.66
C SER A 3 13.61 4.22 -13.25
N VAL A 4 14.55 5.13 -13.52
CA VAL A 4 15.86 4.80 -14.10
C VAL A 4 16.73 4.10 -13.07
N LEU A 5 16.74 4.59 -11.83
CA LEU A 5 17.47 3.95 -10.72
C LEU A 5 16.92 2.55 -10.43
N ARG A 6 15.60 2.37 -10.53
CA ARG A 6 14.97 1.05 -10.42
C ARG A 6 15.49 0.11 -11.51
N ILE A 7 15.45 0.52 -12.78
CA ILE A 7 15.95 -0.31 -13.89
C ILE A 7 17.43 -0.66 -13.68
N LEU A 8 18.24 0.32 -13.27
CA LEU A 8 19.67 0.15 -13.02
C LEU A 8 19.97 -0.89 -11.92
N VAL A 9 19.07 -1.09 -10.96
CA VAL A 9 19.24 -2.10 -9.91
C VAL A 9 18.64 -3.45 -10.33
N PHE A 10 17.41 -3.44 -10.86
CA PHE A 10 16.68 -4.68 -11.17
C PHE A 10 17.25 -5.43 -12.37
N VAL A 11 17.78 -4.75 -13.38
CA VAL A 11 18.38 -5.39 -14.56
C VAL A 11 19.62 -6.22 -14.20
N PRO A 12 20.66 -5.66 -13.56
CA PRO A 12 21.83 -6.47 -13.18
C PRO A 12 21.46 -7.55 -12.17
N LEU A 13 20.54 -7.28 -11.24
CA LEU A 13 20.04 -8.29 -10.32
C LEU A 13 19.39 -9.48 -11.06
N ALA A 14 18.57 -9.21 -12.08
CA ALA A 14 17.97 -10.24 -12.93
C ALA A 14 19.03 -11.03 -13.71
N LEU A 15 20.08 -10.37 -14.21
CA LEU A 15 21.20 -11.03 -14.89
C LEU A 15 21.97 -11.97 -13.95
N VAL A 16 22.20 -11.57 -12.70
CA VAL A 16 22.83 -12.43 -11.68
C VAL A 16 21.97 -13.67 -11.43
N PHE A 17 20.65 -13.51 -11.27
CA PHE A 17 19.75 -14.65 -11.09
C PHE A 17 19.73 -15.57 -12.31
N LEU A 18 19.74 -15.00 -13.51
CA LEU A 18 19.78 -15.79 -14.75
C LEU A 18 21.08 -16.58 -14.85
N TYR A 19 22.22 -15.95 -14.57
CA TYR A 19 23.52 -16.62 -14.56
C TYR A 19 23.56 -17.74 -13.50
N PHE A 20 23.09 -17.46 -12.29
CA PHE A 20 22.96 -18.46 -11.23
C PHE A 20 22.09 -19.64 -11.67
N ALA A 21 20.99 -19.39 -12.38
CA ALA A 21 20.12 -20.43 -12.90
C ALA A 21 20.80 -21.33 -13.94
N VAL A 22 21.51 -20.72 -14.89
CA VAL A 22 22.22 -21.47 -15.93
C VAL A 22 23.37 -22.28 -15.34
N ALA A 23 24.13 -21.69 -14.41
CA ALA A 23 25.26 -22.35 -13.76
C ALA A 23 24.82 -23.52 -12.86
N ASN A 24 23.66 -23.41 -12.21
CA ASN A 24 23.17 -24.39 -11.23
C ASN A 24 22.01 -25.23 -11.78
N ARG A 25 22.09 -25.65 -13.04
CA ARG A 25 21.07 -26.50 -13.69
C ARG A 25 21.01 -27.95 -13.21
N GLY A 26 22.05 -28.40 -12.51
CA GLY A 26 22.13 -29.77 -11.99
C GLY A 26 21.14 -30.00 -10.86
N PRO A 27 20.52 -31.20 -10.78
CA PRO A 27 19.70 -31.57 -9.64
C PRO A 27 20.58 -31.68 -8.39
N VAL A 28 20.15 -31.07 -7.29
CA VAL A 28 20.79 -31.16 -5.98
C VAL A 28 19.77 -31.68 -4.99
N LYS A 29 20.20 -32.58 -4.11
CA LYS A 29 19.37 -33.08 -3.01
C LYS A 29 19.29 -32.03 -1.91
N ILE A 30 18.08 -31.62 -1.58
CA ILE A 30 17.77 -30.55 -0.64
C ILE A 30 16.99 -31.15 0.53
N PHE A 31 17.42 -30.86 1.74
CA PHE A 31 16.77 -31.31 2.98
C PHE A 31 15.94 -30.16 3.57
N LEU A 32 14.68 -30.42 3.91
CA LEU A 32 13.81 -29.47 4.64
C LEU A 32 13.77 -29.82 6.13
N ASP A 33 14.91 -29.72 6.80
CA ASP A 33 14.97 -29.92 8.24
C ASP A 33 15.47 -28.65 8.95
N PRO A 34 14.63 -27.99 9.78
CA PRO A 34 15.07 -26.84 10.57
C PRO A 34 16.02 -27.23 11.72
N PHE A 35 16.06 -28.50 12.13
CA PHE A 35 16.92 -29.01 13.21
C PHE A 35 17.53 -30.37 12.83
N PRO A 36 18.51 -30.39 11.91
CA PRO A 36 19.15 -31.63 11.51
C PRO A 36 19.86 -32.26 12.71
N GLY A 37 19.47 -33.50 13.05
CA GLY A 37 20.21 -34.33 13.99
C GLY A 37 21.55 -34.81 13.42
N ALA A 38 22.18 -35.79 14.07
CA ALA A 38 23.45 -36.38 13.62
C ALA A 38 23.36 -37.23 12.32
N GLY A 39 22.28 -37.12 11.54
CA GLY A 39 22.06 -37.89 10.33
C GLY A 39 21.16 -37.20 9.31
N GLU A 40 21.28 -37.61 8.06
CA GLU A 40 20.49 -37.15 6.90
C GLU A 40 19.09 -37.79 6.86
N SER A 41 18.36 -37.76 7.97
CA SER A 41 17.08 -38.49 8.14
C SER A 41 15.82 -37.65 7.85
N GLY A 42 16.00 -36.38 7.45
CA GLY A 42 14.90 -35.45 7.23
C GLY A 42 14.23 -35.58 5.85
N PRO A 43 13.04 -34.97 5.67
CA PRO A 43 12.38 -34.90 4.37
C PRO A 43 13.29 -34.21 3.35
N SER A 44 13.54 -34.88 2.23
CA SER A 44 14.40 -34.37 1.16
C SER A 44 13.79 -34.57 -0.21
N PHE A 45 14.20 -33.72 -1.14
CA PHE A 45 13.78 -33.78 -2.54
C PHE A 45 14.95 -33.34 -3.43
N GLU A 46 14.94 -33.79 -4.68
CA GLU A 46 15.92 -33.35 -5.67
C GLU A 46 15.31 -32.29 -6.57
N ALA A 47 15.97 -31.15 -6.64
CA ALA A 47 15.62 -30.09 -7.57
C ALA A 47 16.87 -29.28 -7.91
N PRO A 48 16.94 -28.66 -9.09
CA PRO A 48 17.92 -27.63 -9.36
C PRO A 48 17.79 -26.47 -8.37
N LEU A 49 18.90 -26.10 -7.73
CA LEU A 49 18.92 -25.10 -6.66
C LEU A 49 18.32 -23.74 -7.08
N TYR A 50 18.49 -23.38 -8.36
CA TYR A 50 17.97 -22.13 -8.89
C TYR A 50 16.45 -22.01 -8.80
N LEU A 51 15.71 -23.12 -9.00
CA LEU A 51 14.26 -23.11 -8.89
C LEU A 51 13.82 -22.81 -7.46
N VAL A 52 14.49 -23.41 -6.49
CA VAL A 52 14.17 -23.24 -5.07
C VAL A 52 14.45 -21.81 -4.63
N VAL A 53 15.60 -21.26 -4.99
CA VAL A 53 15.96 -19.86 -4.66
C VAL A 53 15.00 -18.88 -5.33
N LEU A 54 14.71 -19.04 -6.63
CA LEU A 54 13.77 -18.16 -7.34
C LEU A 54 12.36 -18.24 -6.76
N ALA A 55 11.88 -19.44 -6.43
CA ALA A 55 10.57 -19.63 -5.80
C ALA A 55 10.51 -18.95 -4.42
N ALA A 56 11.55 -19.11 -3.58
CA ALA A 56 11.61 -18.45 -2.28
C ALA A 56 11.59 -16.92 -2.40
N ILE A 57 12.35 -16.37 -3.35
CA ILE A 57 12.34 -14.93 -3.63
C ILE A 57 10.97 -14.48 -4.14
N ALA A 58 10.38 -15.21 -5.09
CA ALA A 58 9.06 -14.90 -5.62
C ALA A 58 7.99 -14.88 -4.52
N LEU A 59 8.01 -15.87 -3.61
CA LEU A 59 7.14 -15.91 -2.44
C LEU A 59 7.37 -14.70 -1.52
N GLY A 60 8.63 -14.32 -1.26
CA GLY A 60 8.96 -13.13 -0.48
C GLY A 60 8.44 -11.84 -1.11
N VAL A 61 8.59 -11.69 -2.44
CA VAL A 61 8.06 -10.53 -3.19
C VAL A 61 6.55 -10.51 -3.17
N LEU A 62 5.89 -11.65 -3.36
CA LEU A 62 4.43 -11.76 -3.30
C LEU A 62 3.92 -11.40 -1.90
N ALA A 63 4.54 -11.94 -0.84
CA ALA A 63 4.18 -11.62 0.54
C ALA A 63 4.40 -10.13 0.86
N GLY A 64 5.53 -9.55 0.43
CA GLY A 64 5.81 -8.12 0.59
C GLY A 64 4.83 -7.24 -0.19
N GLY A 65 4.52 -7.61 -1.43
CA GLY A 65 3.54 -6.95 -2.27
C GLY A 65 2.14 -7.01 -1.67
N LEU A 66 1.71 -8.17 -1.19
CA LEU A 66 0.41 -8.36 -0.55
C LEU A 66 0.32 -7.57 0.76
N SER A 67 1.38 -7.56 1.56
CA SER A 67 1.50 -6.73 2.77
C SER A 67 1.33 -5.24 2.45
N SER A 68 2.01 -4.74 1.41
CA SER A 68 1.86 -3.34 0.95
C SER A 68 0.45 -3.03 0.43
N TRP A 69 -0.22 -4.00 -0.18
CA TRP A 69 -1.58 -3.82 -0.72
C TRP A 69 -2.62 -3.73 0.40
N VAL A 70 -2.49 -4.57 1.44
CA VAL A 70 -3.31 -4.49 2.66
C VAL A 70 -3.08 -3.14 3.36
N ALA A 71 -1.85 -2.65 3.42
CA ALA A 71 -1.53 -1.33 3.97
C ALA A 71 -2.20 -0.19 3.16
N HIS A 72 -2.18 -0.26 1.83
CA HIS A 72 -2.85 0.73 0.96
C HIS A 72 -4.39 0.68 1.04
N GLY A 73 -4.99 -0.47 1.35
CA GLY A 73 -6.44 -0.61 1.55
C GLY A 73 -6.98 0.26 2.69
N ARG A 74 -6.23 0.39 3.79
CA ARG A 74 -6.58 1.28 4.92
C ARG A 74 -6.56 2.76 4.51
N TYR A 75 -5.62 3.17 3.66
CA TYR A 75 -5.55 4.55 3.15
C TYR A 75 -6.74 4.92 2.26
N ARG A 76 -7.28 3.99 1.47
CA ARG A 76 -8.49 4.25 0.67
C ARG A 76 -9.71 4.55 1.54
N ARG A 77 -9.84 3.88 2.70
CA ARG A 77 -10.93 4.15 3.65
C ARG A 77 -10.71 5.45 4.42
N ALA A 78 -9.48 5.72 4.87
CA ALA A 78 -9.11 6.95 5.54
C ALA A 78 -9.32 8.20 4.66
N ALA A 79 -8.97 8.13 3.37
CA ALA A 79 -9.18 9.23 2.44
C ALA A 79 -10.68 9.53 2.20
N LYS A 80 -11.53 8.49 2.25
CA LYS A 80 -12.99 8.67 2.08
C LYS A 80 -13.62 9.26 3.34
N ALA A 81 -13.19 8.81 4.53
CA ALA A 81 -13.61 9.37 5.81
C ALA A 81 -13.18 10.84 5.95
N ALA A 82 -11.90 11.15 5.69
CA ALA A 82 -11.39 12.52 5.75
C ALA A 82 -12.13 13.49 4.81
N ARG A 83 -12.54 13.03 3.62
CA ARG A 83 -13.37 13.83 2.70
C ARG A 83 -14.79 14.06 3.22
N ALA A 84 -15.38 13.08 3.89
CA ALA A 84 -16.71 13.22 4.48
C ALA A 84 -16.69 14.21 5.65
N ASP A 85 -15.69 14.11 6.52
CA ASP A 85 -15.51 15.01 7.66
C ASP A 85 -15.23 16.44 7.21
N ALA A 86 -14.37 16.62 6.20
CA ALA A 86 -14.11 17.93 5.62
C ALA A 86 -15.37 18.56 4.99
N LYS A 87 -16.22 17.76 4.33
CA LYS A 87 -17.49 18.25 3.76
C LYS A 87 -18.46 18.69 4.86
N LYS A 88 -18.53 17.93 5.95
CA LYS A 88 -19.39 18.23 7.10
C LYS A 88 -18.95 19.52 7.80
N ALA A 89 -17.65 19.65 8.08
CA ALA A 89 -17.06 20.86 8.63
C ALA A 89 -17.29 22.09 7.73
N ARG A 90 -17.22 21.92 6.40
CA ARG A 90 -17.52 23.01 5.45
C ARG A 90 -18.98 23.45 5.54
N SER A 91 -19.92 22.50 5.59
CA SER A 91 -21.35 22.82 5.69
C SER A 91 -21.72 23.50 7.00
N GLU A 92 -21.11 23.09 8.12
CA GLU A 92 -21.31 23.74 9.41
C GLU A 92 -20.75 25.16 9.41
N ALA A 93 -19.56 25.36 8.83
CA ALA A 93 -18.98 26.70 8.66
C ALA A 93 -19.84 27.62 7.78
N ASP A 94 -20.43 27.09 6.71
CA ASP A 94 -21.31 27.86 5.82
C ASP A 94 -22.65 28.20 6.51
N GLN A 95 -23.21 27.28 7.31
CA GLN A 95 -24.40 27.55 8.13
C GLN A 95 -24.14 28.64 9.18
N LEU A 96 -23.02 28.55 9.90
CA LEU A 96 -22.64 29.56 10.89
C LEU A 96 -22.41 30.93 10.23
N ARG A 97 -21.78 30.97 9.05
CA ARG A 97 -21.67 32.21 8.26
C ARG A 97 -23.03 32.78 7.87
N GLY A 98 -23.95 31.93 7.39
CA GLY A 98 -25.29 32.34 7.00
C GLY A 98 -26.08 32.93 8.18
N GLN A 99 -25.99 32.31 9.36
CA GLN A 99 -26.60 32.82 10.59
C GLN A 99 -26.00 34.15 11.03
N ALA A 100 -24.67 34.31 10.95
CA ALA A 100 -24.00 35.57 11.27
C ALA A 100 -24.37 36.70 10.29
N LEU A 101 -24.54 36.40 8.99
CA LEU A 101 -25.01 37.37 7.99
C LEU A 101 -26.48 37.76 8.22
N ALA A 102 -27.33 36.80 8.61
CA ALA A 102 -28.72 37.06 8.93
C ALA A 102 -28.90 37.90 10.20
N SER A 103 -28.06 37.72 11.22
CA SER A 103 -28.10 38.53 12.44
C SER A 103 -27.56 39.95 12.25
N LEU A 104 -26.73 40.18 11.23
CA LEU A 104 -26.26 41.51 10.81
C LEU A 104 -27.26 42.26 9.92
N SER A 105 -28.34 41.61 9.47
CA SER A 105 -29.36 42.26 8.65
C SER A 105 -30.27 43.15 9.53
N PRO A 106 -30.29 44.49 9.33
CA PRO A 106 -31.10 45.39 10.14
C PRO A 106 -32.58 45.14 9.88
N ALA A 107 -33.37 45.06 10.96
CA ALA A 107 -34.83 44.87 10.88
C ALA A 107 -35.47 45.90 9.94
N PRO A 108 -36.41 45.51 9.06
CA PRO A 108 -37.04 46.44 8.14
C PRO A 108 -37.83 47.46 8.97
N ASN A 109 -37.43 48.72 8.85
CA ASN A 109 -38.02 49.85 9.56
C ASN A 109 -39.51 49.99 9.18
N ARG A 110 -40.40 49.40 9.99
CA ARG A 110 -41.85 49.59 9.92
C ARG A 110 -42.22 50.90 10.63
N SER A 111 -41.83 52.05 10.09
CA SER A 111 -42.19 53.35 10.68
C SER A 111 -42.82 54.36 9.72
N SER A 112 -43.36 53.93 8.56
CA SER A 112 -43.93 54.88 7.60
C SER A 112 -45.20 54.34 6.94
N ARG A 113 -46.18 53.97 7.77
CA ARG A 113 -47.55 53.74 7.30
C ARG A 113 -48.55 54.16 8.37
N ASN A 114 -48.46 55.42 8.76
CA ASN A 114 -49.47 56.11 9.56
C ASN A 114 -49.35 57.60 9.26
N ASP A 115 -49.61 57.99 8.02
CA ASP A 115 -49.86 59.39 7.68
C ASP A 115 -51.07 59.43 6.73
N LEU A 116 -52.15 59.96 7.31
CA LEU A 116 -53.35 60.59 6.71
C LEU A 116 -54.45 59.68 6.16
#